data_AF-A0A3B9K9N5-F1
#
_entry.id   AF-A0A3B9K9N5-F1
#
_cell.length_a   1.000
_cell.length_b   1.000
_cell.length_c   1.000
_cell.angle_alpha   90.00
_cell.angle_beta   90.00
_cell.angle_gamma   90.00
#
_symmetry.space_group_name_H-M   'P 1'
#
loop_
_entity.id
_entity.type
_entity.pdbx_description
1 polymer ?
#
loop_
_entity_poly.entity_id
_entity_poly.type
_entity_poly.pdbx_seq_one_letter_code
_entity_poly.pdbx_strand_id
1 'polypeptide(L)'
;ATYAGLNYNVLNVQYATSFADDGIQSSPAIVRLNMKVTNPSTDQISVIYYDIARLIAPKLSPISPTNVSLSVGPKAGTSETGWIDFPVPSRMRLDTLKLQLGSKTIGEYLVTIPFSGAFHADSYRDRTSPQSLDINYYFPHNAPLVLTYHLSSVDIRYSYRGSQVKAGQQYYVLNFSVSNPNGVKVSPGYGYDYVRFIYNGGSPHPPIDNTLPYGFNAGVKGVNGRVAFVGPAGLRSITIDFLVQYGSGGSEYTVSI
;
A
#
# COMPACT_ATOMS: atom_id res chain seq x y z
N ALA A 1 -13.28 -2.16 5.18
CA ALA A 1 -11.83 -2.15 5.48
C ALA A 1 -11.05 -1.87 4.21
N THR A 2 -9.82 -1.39 4.30
CA THR A 2 -8.94 -1.18 3.14
C THR A 2 -7.90 -2.28 3.07
N TYR A 3 -7.67 -2.84 1.88
CA TYR A 3 -6.65 -3.86 1.61
C TYR A 3 -6.13 -3.65 0.19
N ALA A 4 -4.80 -3.66 0.00
CA ALA A 4 -4.17 -3.49 -1.31
C ALA A 4 -4.67 -2.25 -2.10
N GLY A 5 -5.04 -1.18 -1.41
CA GLY A 5 -5.58 0.06 -2.02
C GLY A 5 -7.07 0.01 -2.38
N LEU A 6 -7.74 -1.12 -2.17
CA LEU A 6 -9.16 -1.32 -2.40
C LEU A 6 -9.97 -1.20 -1.11
N ASN A 7 -11.20 -0.70 -1.22
CA ASN A 7 -12.15 -0.62 -0.11
C ASN A 7 -13.13 -1.79 -0.19
N TYR A 8 -13.10 -2.67 0.82
CA TYR A 8 -13.98 -3.81 0.97
C TYR A 8 -15.08 -3.52 2.00
N ASN A 9 -16.32 -3.74 1.61
CA ASN A 9 -17.49 -3.64 2.49
C ASN A 9 -18.29 -4.95 2.44
N VAL A 10 -18.49 -5.60 3.59
CA VAL A 10 -19.38 -6.76 3.71
C VAL A 10 -20.79 -6.24 3.92
N LEU A 11 -21.68 -6.47 2.94
CA LEU A 11 -23.06 -6.00 2.94
C LEU A 11 -23.95 -6.89 3.80
N ASN A 12 -23.81 -8.21 3.65
CA ASN A 12 -24.45 -9.20 4.50
C ASN A 12 -23.70 -10.54 4.44
N VAL A 13 -24.03 -11.42 5.38
CA VAL A 13 -23.48 -12.77 5.50
C VAL A 13 -24.64 -13.77 5.54
N GLN A 14 -24.57 -14.80 4.72
CA GLN A 14 -25.58 -15.86 4.64
C GLN A 14 -24.95 -17.21 4.98
N TYR A 15 -25.75 -18.10 5.58
CA TYR A 15 -25.40 -19.50 5.82
C TYR A 15 -26.48 -20.38 5.20
N ALA A 16 -26.10 -21.33 4.36
CA ALA A 16 -27.01 -22.27 3.74
C ALA A 16 -26.33 -23.63 3.54
N THR A 17 -27.12 -24.70 3.40
CA THR A 17 -26.58 -26.00 2.95
C THR A 17 -26.23 -25.97 1.45
N SER A 18 -26.88 -25.08 0.70
CA SER A 18 -26.67 -24.85 -0.73
C SER A 18 -27.32 -23.54 -1.17
N PHE A 19 -26.78 -22.93 -2.21
CA PHE A 19 -27.37 -21.88 -3.02
C PHE A 19 -27.76 -22.42 -4.40
N ALA A 20 -28.70 -21.75 -5.06
CA ALA A 20 -29.21 -22.20 -6.37
C ALA A 20 -28.18 -22.11 -7.50
N ASP A 21 -27.14 -21.29 -7.31
CA ASP A 21 -26.02 -21.06 -8.24
C ASP A 21 -24.78 -21.91 -7.90
N ASP A 22 -24.89 -22.85 -6.95
CA ASP A 22 -23.78 -23.72 -6.58
C ASP A 22 -23.63 -24.91 -7.55
N GLY A 23 -22.61 -24.85 -8.40
CA GLY A 23 -22.23 -26.00 -9.23
C GLY A 23 -21.51 -27.11 -8.47
N ILE A 24 -20.88 -26.81 -7.32
CA ILE A 24 -20.04 -27.74 -6.55
C ILE A 24 -20.22 -27.52 -5.05
N GLN A 25 -20.61 -28.56 -4.31
CA GLN A 25 -20.73 -28.56 -2.85
C GLN A 25 -19.60 -29.39 -2.22
N SER A 26 -18.54 -28.73 -1.76
CA SER A 26 -17.38 -29.40 -1.16
C SER A 26 -17.51 -29.63 0.36
N SER A 27 -18.60 -29.16 0.99
CA SER A 27 -18.81 -29.21 2.44
C SER A 27 -20.30 -29.20 2.80
N PRO A 28 -20.71 -29.61 4.03
CA PRO A 28 -22.13 -29.70 4.41
C PRO A 28 -22.90 -28.38 4.44
N ALA A 29 -22.20 -27.24 4.43
CA ALA A 29 -22.78 -25.92 4.34
C ALA A 29 -21.79 -24.91 3.74
N ILE A 30 -22.32 -23.74 3.40
CA ILE A 30 -21.62 -22.63 2.79
C ILE A 30 -21.94 -21.35 3.57
N VAL A 31 -20.91 -20.55 3.81
CA VAL A 31 -21.04 -19.16 4.23
C VAL A 31 -20.77 -18.27 3.02
N ARG A 32 -21.79 -17.52 2.58
CA ARG A 32 -21.70 -16.54 1.49
C ARG A 32 -21.54 -15.14 2.05
N LEU A 33 -20.49 -14.45 1.62
CA LEU A 33 -20.28 -13.04 1.92
C LEU A 33 -20.73 -12.21 0.73
N ASN A 34 -21.82 -11.46 0.85
CA ASN A 34 -22.18 -10.46 -0.14
C ASN A 34 -21.40 -9.19 0.13
N MET A 35 -20.68 -8.68 -0.85
CA MET A 35 -19.68 -7.63 -0.69
C MET A 35 -19.82 -6.54 -1.75
N LYS A 36 -19.41 -5.32 -1.37
CA LYS A 36 -19.10 -4.23 -2.29
C LYS A 36 -17.60 -3.97 -2.23
N VAL A 37 -16.96 -3.93 -3.40
CA VAL A 37 -15.54 -3.61 -3.55
C VAL A 37 -15.42 -2.35 -4.38
N THR A 38 -14.69 -1.37 -3.87
CA THR A 38 -14.44 -0.09 -4.53
C THR A 38 -12.95 0.04 -4.79
N ASN A 39 -12.58 0.35 -6.04
CA ASN A 39 -11.24 0.75 -6.42
C ASN A 39 -11.19 2.29 -6.55
N PRO A 40 -10.72 3.01 -5.52
CA PRO A 40 -10.64 4.47 -5.58
C PRO A 40 -9.42 4.97 -6.39
N SER A 41 -8.53 4.08 -6.82
CA SER A 41 -7.29 4.45 -7.50
C SER A 41 -7.51 4.70 -8.99
N THR A 42 -6.48 5.27 -9.63
CA THR A 42 -6.42 5.47 -11.08
C THR A 42 -5.96 4.23 -11.85
N ASP A 43 -5.50 3.21 -11.14
CA ASP A 43 -4.95 1.98 -11.71
C ASP A 43 -5.92 0.82 -11.50
N GLN A 44 -5.94 -0.13 -12.43
CA GLN A 44 -6.61 -1.41 -12.17
C GLN A 44 -5.76 -2.22 -11.19
N ILE A 45 -6.40 -2.74 -10.13
CA ILE A 45 -5.72 -3.54 -9.11
C ILE A 45 -6.13 -4.99 -9.30
N SER A 46 -5.17 -5.90 -9.41
CA SER A 46 -5.45 -7.33 -9.55
C SER A 46 -5.57 -7.99 -8.17
N VAL A 47 -6.62 -8.80 -7.99
CA VAL A 47 -6.94 -9.48 -6.74
C VAL A 47 -7.35 -10.91 -7.02
N ILE A 48 -6.58 -11.86 -6.52
CA ILE A 48 -6.92 -13.28 -6.57
C ILE A 48 -7.53 -13.67 -5.23
N TYR A 49 -8.88 -13.62 -5.14
CA TYR A 49 -9.59 -13.90 -3.88
C TYR A 49 -9.26 -15.26 -3.27
N TYR A 50 -8.99 -16.27 -4.10
CA TYR A 50 -8.56 -17.59 -3.65
C TYR A 50 -7.22 -17.57 -2.89
N ASP A 51 -6.36 -16.59 -3.14
CA ASP A 51 -5.08 -16.45 -2.45
C ASP A 51 -5.19 -15.55 -1.22
N ILE A 52 -6.04 -14.52 -1.30
CA ILE A 52 -6.05 -13.45 -0.30
C ILE A 52 -7.18 -13.56 0.72
N ALA A 53 -8.32 -14.18 0.39
CA ALA A 53 -9.49 -14.19 1.26
C ALA A 53 -9.54 -15.48 2.08
N ARG A 54 -9.72 -15.39 3.39
CA ARG A 54 -9.91 -16.54 4.27
C ARG A 54 -11.06 -16.28 5.22
N LEU A 55 -11.92 -17.29 5.40
CA LEU A 55 -12.87 -17.28 6.50
C LEU A 55 -12.19 -17.87 7.73
N ILE A 56 -12.18 -17.09 8.81
CA ILE A 56 -11.60 -17.48 10.09
C ILE A 56 -12.74 -17.91 11.01
N ALA A 57 -12.65 -19.15 11.47
CA ALA A 57 -13.59 -19.78 12.38
C ALA A 57 -12.86 -20.27 13.65
N PRO A 58 -13.53 -20.27 14.81
CA PRO A 58 -12.92 -20.77 16.04
C PRO A 58 -12.47 -22.23 15.89
N LYS A 59 -11.23 -22.52 16.31
CA LYS A 59 -10.63 -23.87 16.34
C LYS A 59 -10.54 -24.57 14.96
N LEU A 60 -10.71 -23.83 13.87
CA LEU A 60 -10.51 -24.35 12.53
C LEU A 60 -9.31 -23.67 11.87
N SER A 61 -8.68 -24.39 10.94
CA SER A 61 -7.74 -23.79 10.01
C SER A 61 -8.45 -22.74 9.15
N PRO A 62 -7.75 -21.67 8.69
CA PRO A 62 -8.32 -20.70 7.76
C PRO A 62 -8.93 -21.38 6.53
N ILE A 63 -10.18 -21.05 6.23
CA ILE A 63 -10.96 -21.69 5.17
C ILE A 63 -10.82 -20.87 3.89
N SER A 64 -10.40 -21.50 2.80
CA SER A 64 -10.30 -20.87 1.48
C SER A 64 -11.66 -20.76 0.79
N PRO A 65 -11.86 -19.79 -0.12
CA PRO A 65 -13.05 -19.71 -0.93
C PRO A 65 -13.16 -20.92 -1.88
N THR A 66 -14.38 -21.28 -2.25
CA THR A 66 -14.66 -22.27 -3.31
C THR A 66 -15.31 -21.66 -4.54
N ASN A 67 -15.97 -20.52 -4.38
CA ASN A 67 -16.64 -19.84 -5.48
C ASN A 67 -16.63 -18.32 -5.24
N VAL A 68 -16.52 -17.55 -6.32
CA VAL A 68 -16.38 -16.09 -6.28
C VAL A 68 -17.03 -15.47 -7.50
N SER A 69 -17.89 -14.46 -7.31
CA SER A 69 -18.47 -13.67 -8.41
C SER A 69 -17.86 -12.28 -8.58
N LEU A 70 -17.07 -11.82 -7.60
CA LEU A 70 -16.29 -10.57 -7.71
C LEU A 70 -15.19 -10.69 -8.78
N SER A 71 -14.86 -9.57 -9.43
CA SER A 71 -13.87 -9.57 -10.50
C SER A 71 -12.45 -9.65 -9.94
N VAL A 72 -11.56 -10.34 -10.67
CA VAL A 72 -10.12 -10.42 -10.34
C VAL A 72 -9.39 -9.09 -10.62
N GLY A 73 -10.06 -8.11 -11.25
CA GLY A 73 -9.47 -6.81 -11.57
C GLY A 73 -10.49 -5.68 -11.48
N PRO A 74 -10.88 -5.25 -10.27
CA PRO A 74 -11.78 -4.11 -10.11
C PRO A 74 -11.26 -2.87 -10.86
N LYS A 75 -12.08 -2.33 -11.77
CA LYS A 75 -11.69 -1.21 -12.64
C LYS A 75 -11.40 0.06 -11.82
N ALA A 76 -10.39 0.82 -12.24
CA ALA A 76 -10.04 2.10 -11.65
C ALA A 76 -11.25 3.03 -11.50
N GLY A 77 -11.37 3.69 -10.34
CA GLY A 77 -12.45 4.63 -10.02
C GLY A 77 -13.85 4.04 -9.90
N THR A 78 -14.02 2.71 -9.91
CA THR A 78 -15.34 2.06 -9.92
C THR A 78 -15.65 1.30 -8.63
N SER A 79 -16.91 0.88 -8.48
CA SER A 79 -17.35 -0.08 -7.48
C SER A 79 -18.11 -1.22 -8.12
N GLU A 80 -17.95 -2.41 -7.57
CA GLU A 80 -18.71 -3.60 -7.95
C GLU A 80 -19.29 -4.27 -6.72
N THR A 81 -20.35 -5.05 -6.93
CA THR A 81 -20.96 -5.91 -5.91
C THR A 81 -20.93 -7.33 -6.39
N GLY A 82 -20.69 -8.25 -5.47
CA GLY A 82 -20.65 -9.68 -5.74
C GLY A 82 -20.56 -10.45 -4.44
N TRP A 83 -20.10 -11.69 -4.52
CA TRP A 83 -20.01 -12.56 -3.37
C TRP A 83 -18.79 -13.47 -3.39
N ILE A 84 -18.46 -13.99 -2.21
CA ILE A 84 -17.42 -14.99 -1.97
C ILE A 84 -18.02 -16.08 -1.10
N ASP A 85 -17.88 -17.33 -1.54
CA ASP A 85 -18.39 -18.51 -0.84
C ASP A 85 -17.28 -19.28 -0.16
N PHE A 86 -17.53 -19.66 1.10
CA PHE A 86 -16.63 -20.47 1.91
C PHE A 86 -17.32 -21.77 2.32
N PRO A 87 -16.72 -22.92 2.04
CA PRO A 87 -17.23 -24.21 2.49
C PRO A 87 -17.00 -24.35 3.99
N VAL A 88 -18.05 -24.65 4.76
CA VAL A 88 -17.94 -24.77 6.22
C VAL A 88 -18.61 -26.04 6.75
N PRO A 89 -18.21 -26.53 7.93
CA PRO A 89 -18.96 -27.56 8.64
C PRO A 89 -20.39 -27.10 8.96
N SER A 90 -21.27 -28.06 9.24
CA SER A 90 -22.64 -27.74 9.66
C SER A 90 -22.68 -26.99 11.00
N ARG A 91 -23.71 -26.16 11.22
CA ARG A 91 -24.02 -25.46 12.48
C ARG A 91 -23.00 -24.40 12.90
N MET A 92 -22.40 -23.73 11.91
CA MET A 92 -21.52 -22.60 12.18
C MET A 92 -22.30 -21.39 12.68
N ARG A 93 -21.71 -20.71 13.66
CA ARG A 93 -22.25 -19.48 14.25
C ARG A 93 -21.64 -18.26 13.57
N LEU A 94 -22.44 -17.55 12.77
CA LEU A 94 -21.97 -16.42 11.97
C LEU A 94 -21.32 -15.31 12.79
N ASP A 95 -21.82 -15.05 13.99
CA ASP A 95 -21.30 -14.04 14.92
C ASP A 95 -19.87 -14.35 15.41
N THR A 96 -19.42 -15.60 15.30
CA THR A 96 -18.07 -16.02 15.69
C THR A 96 -17.04 -15.95 14.55
N LEU A 97 -17.49 -15.65 13.32
CA LEU A 97 -16.66 -15.69 12.13
C LEU A 97 -16.03 -14.34 11.81
N LYS A 98 -14.93 -14.40 11.06
CA LYS A 98 -14.22 -13.21 10.56
C LYS A 98 -13.79 -13.44 9.12
N LEU A 99 -13.81 -12.38 8.31
CA LEU A 99 -13.12 -12.35 7.02
C LEU A 99 -11.68 -11.88 7.26
N GLN A 100 -10.70 -12.61 6.75
CA GLN A 100 -9.31 -12.20 6.68
C GLN A 100 -8.93 -11.96 5.23
N LEU A 101 -8.31 -10.81 4.94
CA LEU A 101 -7.73 -10.44 3.66
C LEU A 101 -6.20 -10.37 3.79
N GLY A 102 -5.50 -10.90 2.80
CA GLY A 102 -4.04 -10.95 2.73
C GLY A 102 -3.50 -12.38 2.67
N SER A 103 -2.40 -12.55 1.93
CA SER A 103 -1.73 -13.83 1.75
C SER A 103 -0.69 -14.08 2.84
N LYS A 104 -0.98 -15.06 3.71
CA LYS A 104 0.01 -15.57 4.67
C LYS A 104 1.20 -16.22 3.99
N THR A 105 1.03 -16.80 2.80
CA THR A 105 2.08 -17.51 2.06
C THR A 105 3.24 -16.57 1.69
N ILE A 106 2.93 -15.34 1.27
CA ILE A 106 3.93 -14.31 0.96
C ILE A 106 4.16 -13.32 2.10
N GLY A 107 3.53 -13.58 3.26
CA GLY A 107 3.74 -12.83 4.50
C GLY A 107 3.16 -11.42 4.50
N GLU A 108 2.03 -11.18 3.82
CA GLU A 108 1.37 -9.88 3.79
C GLU A 108 0.82 -9.45 5.17
N TYR A 109 0.73 -8.14 5.36
CA TYR A 109 -0.02 -7.57 6.47
C TYR A 109 -1.52 -7.86 6.28
N LEU A 110 -2.09 -8.59 7.24
CA LEU A 110 -3.43 -9.13 7.16
C LEU A 110 -4.47 -8.16 7.71
N VAL A 111 -5.59 -8.05 7.00
CA VAL A 111 -6.76 -7.28 7.44
C VAL A 111 -7.83 -8.25 7.92
N THR A 112 -8.22 -8.17 9.19
CA THR A 112 -9.25 -9.05 9.74
C THR A 112 -10.49 -8.26 10.14
N ILE A 113 -11.63 -8.66 9.57
CA ILE A 113 -12.93 -8.01 9.71
C ILE A 113 -13.87 -9.00 10.42
N PRO A 114 -14.26 -8.75 11.69
CA PRO A 114 -15.20 -9.61 12.38
C PRO A 114 -16.62 -9.39 11.86
N PHE A 115 -17.45 -10.44 11.83
CA PHE A 115 -18.86 -10.32 11.41
C PHE A 115 -19.77 -9.79 12.52
N SER A 116 -19.28 -9.80 13.76
CA SER A 116 -19.94 -9.15 14.90
C SER A 116 -18.91 -8.52 15.84
N GLY A 117 -19.36 -7.57 16.65
CA GLY A 117 -18.50 -6.85 17.60
C GLY A 117 -17.74 -5.70 16.97
N ALA A 118 -16.78 -5.15 17.71
CA ALA A 118 -16.05 -3.96 17.29
C ALA A 118 -15.05 -4.27 16.17
N PHE A 119 -15.08 -3.45 15.12
CA PHE A 119 -14.05 -3.42 14.07
C PHE A 119 -13.25 -2.13 14.16
N HIS A 120 -11.96 -2.24 14.48
CA HIS A 120 -11.05 -1.11 14.59
C HIS A 120 -10.46 -0.76 13.21
N ALA A 121 -11.27 -0.10 12.38
CA ALA A 121 -10.88 0.26 11.01
C ALA A 121 -9.61 1.13 10.95
N ASP A 122 -9.39 1.97 11.96
CA ASP A 122 -8.25 2.89 12.01
C ASP A 122 -6.90 2.18 12.06
N SER A 123 -6.84 0.93 12.52
CA SER A 123 -5.61 0.11 12.48
C SER A 123 -5.13 -0.21 11.06
N TYR A 124 -5.97 0.01 10.05
CA TYR A 124 -5.71 -0.27 8.64
C TYR A 124 -5.70 0.99 7.78
N ARG A 125 -5.87 2.17 8.37
CA ARG A 125 -5.93 3.43 7.62
C ARG A 125 -4.54 3.96 7.36
N ASP A 126 -4.40 4.53 6.17
CA ASP A 126 -3.24 5.33 5.80
C ASP A 126 -3.19 6.60 6.66
N ARG A 127 -1.98 7.11 6.88
CA ARG A 127 -1.72 8.36 7.61
C ARG A 127 -0.86 9.26 6.75
N THR A 128 -1.00 10.57 6.92
CA THR A 128 -0.12 11.55 6.27
C THR A 128 0.52 12.40 7.35
N SER A 129 1.85 12.47 7.32
CA SER A 129 2.63 13.38 8.15
C SER A 129 2.99 14.62 7.32
N PRO A 130 2.47 15.82 7.66
CA PRO A 130 2.80 17.04 6.94
C PRO A 130 4.26 17.42 7.19
N GLN A 131 4.92 17.93 6.16
CA GLN A 131 6.33 18.32 6.21
C GLN A 131 6.50 19.73 5.63
N SER A 132 7.60 20.37 6.01
CA SER A 132 8.01 21.66 5.46
C SER A 132 9.54 21.72 5.47
N LEU A 133 10.16 20.89 4.62
CA LEU A 133 11.61 20.74 4.56
C LEU A 133 12.10 21.06 3.15
N ASP A 134 13.04 22.01 3.05
CA ASP A 134 13.77 22.30 1.83
C ASP A 134 15.14 21.60 1.84
N ILE A 135 15.44 20.93 0.75
CA ILE A 135 16.69 20.19 0.52
C ILE A 135 17.36 20.78 -0.72
N ASN A 136 18.55 21.36 -0.54
CA ASN A 136 19.37 21.83 -1.64
C ASN A 136 20.34 20.72 -2.05
N TYR A 137 20.07 20.08 -3.17
CA TYR A 137 20.87 19.00 -3.70
C TYR A 137 21.85 19.52 -4.75
N TYR A 138 23.14 19.49 -4.44
CA TYR A 138 24.22 19.97 -5.30
C TYR A 138 24.85 18.81 -6.10
N PHE A 139 24.97 18.97 -7.42
CA PHE A 139 25.50 17.94 -8.33
C PHE A 139 25.92 18.54 -9.68
N PRO A 140 26.69 17.82 -10.52
CA PRO A 140 27.65 16.80 -10.12
C PRO A 140 28.80 17.41 -9.29
N HIS A 141 29.59 16.60 -8.58
CA HIS A 141 30.66 17.09 -7.68
C HIS A 141 31.61 18.14 -8.30
N ASN A 142 31.80 18.08 -9.62
CA ASN A 142 32.68 18.94 -10.40
C ASN A 142 32.01 20.22 -10.96
N ALA A 143 30.72 20.48 -10.69
CA ALA A 143 30.03 21.68 -11.15
C ALA A 143 29.01 22.19 -10.10
N PRO A 144 28.83 23.52 -9.95
CA PRO A 144 27.96 24.10 -8.93
C PRO A 144 26.48 24.14 -9.38
N LEU A 145 25.92 23.05 -9.89
CA LEU A 145 24.47 23.01 -10.16
C LEU A 145 23.73 22.56 -8.90
N VAL A 146 22.51 23.07 -8.75
CA VAL A 146 21.66 22.76 -7.59
C VAL A 146 20.21 22.52 -7.99
N LEU A 147 19.54 21.57 -7.34
CA LEU A 147 18.09 21.47 -7.34
C LEU A 147 17.58 21.67 -5.92
N THR A 148 16.48 22.40 -5.79
CA THR A 148 15.79 22.58 -4.49
C THR A 148 14.58 21.66 -4.45
N TYR A 149 14.61 20.67 -3.58
CA TYR A 149 13.51 19.75 -3.30
C TYR A 149 12.76 20.23 -2.06
N HIS A 150 11.48 20.50 -2.20
CA HIS A 150 10.59 20.79 -1.09
C HIS A 150 9.78 19.54 -0.75
N LEU A 151 10.00 18.96 0.43
CA LEU A 151 9.20 17.86 0.96
C LEU A 151 7.98 18.44 1.70
N SER A 152 6.79 18.19 1.17
CA SER A 152 5.54 18.72 1.72
C SER A 152 4.78 17.72 2.59
N SER A 153 4.98 16.42 2.36
CA SER A 153 4.41 15.37 3.22
C SER A 153 5.08 14.01 3.05
N VAL A 154 4.89 13.16 4.05
CA VAL A 154 5.16 11.73 3.99
C VAL A 154 3.86 10.98 4.22
N ASP A 155 3.40 10.22 3.23
CA ASP A 155 2.28 9.30 3.42
C ASP A 155 2.79 7.95 3.92
N ILE A 156 2.14 7.44 4.97
CA ILE A 156 2.45 6.18 5.64
C ILE A 156 1.30 5.23 5.39
N ARG A 157 1.55 4.19 4.60
CA ARG A 157 0.47 3.37 4.01
C ARG A 157 0.71 1.89 4.18
N TYR A 158 -0.36 1.10 4.23
CA TYR A 158 -0.26 -0.37 4.17
C TYR A 158 -0.30 -0.92 2.74
N SER A 159 -0.63 -0.07 1.77
CA SER A 159 -0.67 -0.46 0.37
C SER A 159 -0.14 0.63 -0.55
N TYR A 160 0.43 0.23 -1.69
CA TYR A 160 0.91 1.13 -2.73
C TYR A 160 0.74 0.45 -4.10
N ARG A 161 0.08 1.14 -5.04
CA ARG A 161 -0.21 0.65 -6.41
C ARG A 161 -0.72 -0.80 -6.46
N GLY A 162 -1.73 -1.11 -5.66
CA GLY A 162 -2.35 -2.44 -5.65
C GLY A 162 -1.59 -3.52 -4.88
N SER A 163 -0.42 -3.20 -4.30
CA SER A 163 0.36 -4.15 -3.51
C SER A 163 0.21 -3.88 -2.02
N GLN A 164 0.02 -4.93 -1.22
CA GLN A 164 0.01 -4.86 0.24
C GLN A 164 1.44 -5.05 0.77
N VAL A 165 1.79 -4.34 1.84
CA VAL A 165 3.07 -4.56 2.54
C VAL A 165 3.13 -5.92 3.22
N LYS A 166 4.35 -6.39 3.51
CA LYS A 166 4.55 -7.54 4.41
C LYS A 166 4.20 -7.19 5.86
N ALA A 167 3.94 -8.22 6.66
CA ALA A 167 3.70 -8.07 8.09
C ALA A 167 4.85 -7.31 8.78
N GLY A 168 4.51 -6.31 9.59
CA GLY A 168 5.48 -5.46 10.28
C GLY A 168 6.12 -4.37 9.42
N GLN A 169 5.65 -4.15 8.18
CA GLN A 169 6.16 -3.12 7.28
C GLN A 169 5.08 -2.08 6.92
N GLN A 170 5.52 -0.91 6.43
CA GLN A 170 4.70 0.14 5.84
C GLN A 170 5.41 0.75 4.62
N TYR A 171 4.62 1.27 3.68
CA TYR A 171 5.11 2.16 2.64
C TYR A 171 5.28 3.57 3.20
N TYR A 172 6.37 4.22 2.81
CA TYR A 172 6.65 5.63 3.09
C TYR A 172 6.77 6.36 1.76
N VAL A 173 5.79 7.20 1.44
CA VAL A 173 5.70 7.94 0.17
C VAL A 173 6.02 9.40 0.43
N LEU A 174 7.20 9.83 0.01
CA LEU A 174 7.67 11.19 0.15
C LEU A 174 7.14 12.02 -1.03
N ASN A 175 6.39 13.07 -0.73
CA ASN A 175 5.80 13.96 -1.73
C ASN A 175 6.65 15.22 -1.87
N PHE A 176 7.31 15.35 -3.02
CA PHE A 176 8.24 16.44 -3.32
C PHE A 176 7.67 17.41 -4.37
N SER A 177 8.14 18.65 -4.28
CA SER A 177 8.09 19.63 -5.34
C SER A 177 9.51 20.13 -5.62
N VAL A 178 9.95 20.13 -6.89
CA VAL A 178 11.35 20.40 -7.25
C VAL A 178 11.47 21.65 -8.10
N SER A 179 12.43 22.50 -7.75
CA SER A 179 12.77 23.71 -8.50
C SER A 179 14.19 23.65 -9.03
N ASN A 180 14.38 24.12 -10.25
CA ASN A 180 15.68 24.31 -10.88
C ASN A 180 16.00 25.80 -10.97
N PRO A 181 16.76 26.37 -10.02
CA PRO A 181 17.14 27.78 -10.08
C PRO A 181 18.25 28.06 -11.10
N ASN A 182 18.87 27.03 -11.70
CA ASN A 182 19.95 27.22 -12.65
C ASN A 182 19.42 27.81 -13.97
N GLY A 183 20.27 28.57 -14.65
CA GLY A 183 20.00 29.11 -15.99
C GLY A 183 20.04 28.07 -17.12
N VAL A 184 20.20 26.78 -16.80
CA VAL A 184 20.30 25.68 -17.76
C VAL A 184 19.42 24.50 -17.32
N LYS A 185 19.07 23.65 -18.28
CA LYS A 185 18.45 22.35 -17.97
C LYS A 185 19.48 21.48 -17.23
N VAL A 186 19.07 20.88 -16.13
CA VAL A 186 19.91 19.98 -15.32
C VAL A 186 19.28 18.61 -15.20
N SER A 187 20.11 17.58 -15.00
CA SER A 187 19.66 16.20 -14.84
C SER A 187 20.46 15.51 -13.73
N PRO A 188 19.83 15.23 -12.58
CA PRO A 188 20.49 14.52 -11.48
C PRO A 188 20.54 12.99 -11.69
N GLY A 189 19.94 12.47 -12.77
CA GLY A 189 19.68 11.04 -12.94
C GLY A 189 18.26 10.65 -12.52
N TYR A 190 18.00 9.35 -12.39
CA TYR A 190 16.72 8.87 -11.84
C TYR A 190 16.76 8.96 -10.31
N GLY A 191 15.61 9.24 -9.67
CA GLY A 191 15.53 9.29 -8.20
C GLY A 191 16.00 8.01 -7.51
N TYR A 192 15.92 6.86 -8.20
CA TYR A 192 16.48 5.58 -7.74
C TYR A 192 17.98 5.65 -7.45
N ASP A 193 18.73 6.45 -8.20
CA ASP A 193 20.18 6.48 -8.14
C ASP A 193 20.69 7.28 -6.95
N TYR A 194 19.95 8.32 -6.54
CA TYR A 194 20.45 9.29 -5.56
C TYR A 194 19.59 9.48 -4.31
N VAL A 195 18.28 9.24 -4.31
CA VAL A 195 17.49 9.41 -3.07
C VAL A 195 17.61 8.16 -2.21
N ARG A 196 17.91 8.30 -0.93
CA ARG A 196 18.02 7.20 0.02
C ARG A 196 17.16 7.42 1.25
N PHE A 197 16.64 6.31 1.75
CA PHE A 197 15.85 6.23 2.97
C PHE A 197 16.61 5.44 4.01
N ILE A 198 16.89 6.07 5.15
CA ILE A 198 17.60 5.49 6.28
C ILE A 198 16.65 5.49 7.48
N TYR A 199 16.61 4.40 8.22
CA TYR A 199 15.82 4.28 9.44
C TYR A 199 16.61 3.50 10.49
N ASN A 200 16.33 3.77 11.76
CA ASN A 200 16.98 3.13 12.92
C ASN A 200 18.52 3.18 12.89
N GLY A 201 19.12 4.20 12.25
CA GLY A 201 20.57 4.30 12.07
C GLY A 201 21.18 3.19 11.19
N GLY A 202 20.35 2.49 10.40
CA GLY A 202 20.77 1.40 9.52
C GLY A 202 21.35 1.85 8.19
N SER A 203 21.53 0.90 7.28
CA SER A 203 22.01 1.17 5.92
C SER A 203 20.99 1.95 5.08
N PRO A 204 21.45 2.71 4.07
CA PRO A 204 20.56 3.42 3.15
C PRO A 204 19.81 2.45 2.22
N HIS A 205 18.52 2.69 2.04
CA HIS A 205 17.65 1.92 1.15
C HIS A 205 17.28 2.74 -0.10
N PRO A 206 17.33 2.15 -1.30
CA PRO A 206 16.86 2.81 -2.51
C PRO A 206 15.31 2.83 -2.56
N PRO A 207 14.71 3.71 -3.38
CA PRO A 207 13.28 3.75 -3.62
C PRO A 207 12.80 2.46 -4.29
N ILE A 208 11.55 2.09 -3.99
CA ILE A 208 10.83 1.04 -4.72
C ILE A 208 10.00 1.59 -5.88
N ASP A 209 9.70 2.90 -5.87
CA ASP A 209 9.05 3.62 -6.95
C ASP A 209 9.49 5.10 -6.92
N ASN A 210 9.62 5.70 -8.09
CA ASN A 210 9.96 7.11 -8.24
C ASN A 210 9.21 7.70 -9.44
N THR A 211 8.55 8.83 -9.22
CA THR A 211 7.89 9.60 -10.29
C THR A 211 8.56 10.95 -10.56
N LEU A 212 9.65 11.28 -9.86
CA LEU A 212 10.40 12.50 -10.16
C LEU A 212 10.99 12.42 -11.58
N PRO A 213 10.97 13.52 -12.34
CA PRO A 213 11.59 13.57 -13.66
C PRO A 213 13.09 13.28 -13.60
N TYR A 214 13.60 12.69 -14.69
CA TYR A 214 15.04 12.51 -14.90
C TYR A 214 15.79 13.83 -15.11
N GLY A 215 15.11 14.89 -15.55
CA GLY A 215 15.72 16.20 -15.75
C GLY A 215 14.72 17.35 -15.67
N PHE A 216 15.24 18.53 -15.38
CA PHE A 216 14.47 19.72 -15.04
C PHE A 216 14.91 20.89 -15.92
N ASN A 217 13.97 21.52 -16.62
CA ASN A 217 14.26 22.68 -17.47
C ASN A 217 14.76 23.86 -16.64
N ALA A 218 15.52 24.77 -17.26
CA ALA A 218 16.04 25.97 -16.62
C ALA A 218 14.92 26.80 -15.97
N GLY A 219 15.14 27.29 -14.75
CA GLY A 219 14.21 28.16 -14.04
C GLY A 219 12.86 27.53 -13.63
N VAL A 220 12.64 26.23 -13.86
CA VAL A 220 11.36 25.61 -13.51
C VAL A 220 11.12 25.64 -12.01
N LYS A 221 9.88 25.87 -11.60
CA LYS A 221 9.48 25.89 -10.20
C LYS A 221 8.39 24.87 -9.94
N GLY A 222 8.50 24.17 -8.82
CA GLY A 222 7.43 23.37 -8.26
C GLY A 222 7.02 22.14 -9.08
N VAL A 223 7.98 21.46 -9.73
CA VAL A 223 7.68 20.21 -10.44
C VAL A 223 7.43 19.09 -9.43
N ASN A 224 6.19 18.61 -9.39
CA ASN A 224 5.78 17.62 -8.40
C ASN A 224 6.24 16.21 -8.77
N GLY A 225 6.56 15.41 -7.75
CA GLY A 225 6.79 13.98 -7.87
C GLY A 225 6.84 13.32 -6.50
N ARG A 226 6.84 11.99 -6.51
CA ARG A 226 6.89 11.18 -5.29
C ARG A 226 8.00 10.13 -5.37
N VAL A 227 8.51 9.78 -4.20
CA VAL A 227 9.48 8.71 -4.02
C VAL A 227 8.95 7.78 -2.94
N ALA A 228 8.76 6.50 -3.25
CA ALA A 228 8.21 5.52 -2.33
C ALA A 228 9.27 4.56 -1.82
N PHE A 229 9.21 4.24 -0.54
CA PHE A 229 10.07 3.28 0.15
C PHE A 229 9.23 2.28 0.94
N VAL A 230 9.85 1.18 1.36
CA VAL A 230 9.29 0.24 2.34
C VAL A 230 10.22 0.21 3.55
N GLY A 231 9.63 0.28 4.74
CA GLY A 231 10.36 0.17 6.00
C GLY A 231 9.54 -0.51 7.09
N PRO A 232 10.10 -0.70 8.29
CA PRO A 232 9.37 -1.20 9.46
C PRO A 232 8.16 -0.32 9.76
N ALA A 233 7.07 -0.93 10.23
CA ALA A 233 5.92 -0.18 10.71
C ALA A 233 6.24 0.59 12.00
N GLY A 234 5.58 1.72 12.21
CA GLY A 234 5.67 2.46 13.49
C GLY A 234 6.94 3.30 13.69
N LEU A 235 7.71 3.55 12.62
CA LEU A 235 8.79 4.56 12.65
C LEU A 235 8.24 5.92 13.07
N ARG A 236 9.02 6.63 13.90
CA ARG A 236 8.72 8.00 14.37
C ARG A 236 9.58 9.06 13.67
N SER A 237 10.66 8.62 13.03
CA SER A 237 11.54 9.46 12.25
C SER A 237 12.23 8.61 11.19
N ILE A 238 12.61 9.28 10.11
CA ILE A 238 13.38 8.73 9.00
C ILE A 238 14.49 9.72 8.68
N THR A 239 15.55 9.25 8.03
CA THR A 239 16.60 10.11 7.47
C THR A 239 16.59 9.98 5.96
N ILE A 240 16.64 11.11 5.26
CA ILE A 240 16.74 11.20 3.81
C ILE A 240 18.17 11.60 3.47
N ASP A 241 18.81 10.86 2.58
CA ASP A 241 20.13 11.19 2.03
C ASP A 241 20.04 11.32 0.50
N PHE A 242 20.82 12.23 -0.06
CA PHE A 242 20.93 12.46 -1.49
C PHE A 242 22.35 12.15 -1.92
N LEU A 243 22.57 11.08 -2.69
CA LEU A 243 23.89 10.64 -3.11
C LEU A 243 24.45 11.46 -4.28
N VAL A 244 25.75 11.74 -4.26
CA VAL A 244 26.53 12.24 -5.41
C VAL A 244 27.49 11.13 -5.87
N GLN A 245 27.38 10.71 -7.14
CA GLN A 245 28.25 9.66 -7.75
C GLN A 245 28.40 8.40 -6.86
N TYR A 246 27.29 7.91 -6.31
CA TYR A 246 27.21 6.71 -5.45
C TYR A 246 27.78 6.84 -4.01
N GLY A 247 28.22 8.03 -3.56
CA GLY A 247 28.50 8.36 -2.15
C GLY A 247 27.52 9.42 -1.61
N SER A 248 27.44 9.67 -0.30
CA SER A 248 26.55 10.73 0.22
C SER A 248 26.93 12.09 -0.37
N GLY A 249 25.92 12.85 -0.81
CA GLY A 249 26.06 14.23 -1.29
C GLY A 249 26.35 15.25 -0.19
N GLY A 250 26.54 14.77 1.05
CA GLY A 250 27.06 15.57 2.15
C GLY A 250 26.00 16.16 3.05
N SER A 251 24.74 15.72 2.99
CA SER A 251 23.70 16.14 3.94
C SER A 251 22.63 15.07 4.12
N GLU A 252 22.57 14.53 5.35
CA GLU A 252 21.47 13.71 5.83
C GLU A 252 20.40 14.62 6.47
N TYR A 253 19.14 14.40 6.10
CA TYR A 253 18.00 15.18 6.59
C TYR A 253 17.07 14.31 7.42
N THR A 254 16.98 14.56 8.72
CA THR A 254 16.04 13.85 9.59
C THR A 254 14.63 14.44 9.48
N VAL A 255 13.65 13.58 9.26
CA VAL A 255 12.23 13.91 9.12
C VAL A 255 11.46 13.16 10.20
N SER A 256 10.70 13.91 11.02
CA SER A 256 9.79 13.33 12.03
C SER A 256 8.45 12.97 11.39
N ILE A 257 7.93 11.78 11.71
CA ILE A 257 6.73 11.21 11.07
C ILE A 257 5.74 10.59 12.07
#